data_AF-A0A9P5WMY3-F1
#
_entry.id   AF-A0A9P5WMY3-F1
#
_cell.length_a   1.000
_cell.length_b   1.000
_cell.length_c   1.000
_cell.angle_alpha   90.00
_cell.angle_beta   90.00
_cell.angle_gamma   90.00
#
_symmetry.space_group_name_H-M   'P 1'
#
loop_
_entity.id
_entity.type
_entity.pdbx_description
1 polymer ?
#
loop_
_entity_poly.entity_id
_entity_poly.type
_entity_poly.pdbx_seq_one_letter_code
_entity_poly.pdbx_strand_id
1 'polypeptide(L)'
;MMTSNLHLTSNGPQPEPPTSFQHLGSHPPLSSEAAIAMAERFLQERASRLSSPTIQEDGDGDESGQSYPPPNYAADKVWNFLQPIGPSLFGHKDSANCILRAGPLKFFVHVPVLASRSPTFRGIFNEMIDKDAWGSRGDGSSDGSCEDSDMETDDVLHEGPSDQEMQESKDPNEDDDCDDDDDDDVDDVDDVDDEDEDMPVLNVDLVDPVGSHFEELLRWIYTNDGERWMQCFTPTNYCNILQNICYLNIRTQEVLEICQRFEDSLIPEYDLRGMAVEVMERFVEAQQLLRQEQQQQQQQEHMELELELEKGQLQTEQQEQGQQ
;
A
#
# COMPACT_ATOMS: atom_id res chain seq x y z
N MET A 1 26.19 -49.06 -43.87
CA MET A 1 25.63 -47.95 -43.08
C MET A 1 24.13 -48.15 -43.05
N MET A 2 23.60 -48.75 -41.97
CA MET A 2 22.18 -49.04 -41.81
C MET A 2 21.58 -47.97 -40.88
N THR A 3 20.66 -47.17 -41.40
CA THR A 3 19.90 -46.18 -40.62
C THR A 3 18.59 -46.81 -40.19
N SER A 4 18.47 -47.11 -38.91
CA SER A 4 17.21 -47.55 -38.29
C SER A 4 16.37 -46.32 -37.94
N ASN A 5 15.24 -46.15 -38.62
CA ASN A 5 14.18 -45.23 -38.24
C ASN A 5 13.20 -45.98 -37.33
N LEU A 6 13.14 -45.62 -36.04
CA LEU A 6 12.10 -46.05 -35.12
C LEU A 6 11.04 -44.94 -35.06
N HIS A 7 9.89 -45.19 -35.67
CA HIS A 7 8.65 -44.42 -35.44
C HIS A 7 7.90 -45.09 -34.29
N LEU A 8 7.86 -44.44 -33.13
CA LEU A 8 6.96 -44.75 -32.02
C LEU A 8 5.72 -43.86 -32.17
N THR A 9 4.58 -44.46 -32.51
CA THR A 9 3.27 -43.80 -32.45
C THR A 9 2.60 -44.24 -31.16
N SER A 10 2.58 -43.35 -30.16
CA SER A 10 1.82 -43.52 -28.92
C SER A 10 0.45 -42.87 -29.12
N ASN A 11 -0.57 -43.70 -29.36
CA ASN A 11 -1.97 -43.29 -29.32
C ASN A 11 -2.48 -43.40 -27.88
N GLY A 12 -2.21 -42.38 -27.06
CA GLY A 12 -2.90 -42.19 -25.79
C GLY A 12 -4.22 -41.45 -26.01
N PRO A 13 -5.32 -41.81 -25.31
CA PRO A 13 -6.57 -41.05 -25.37
C PRO A 13 -6.34 -39.62 -24.89
N GLN A 14 -6.65 -38.67 -25.76
CA GLN A 14 -6.58 -37.24 -25.49
C GLN A 14 -7.62 -36.88 -24.42
N PRO A 15 -7.24 -36.27 -23.28
CA PRO A 15 -8.20 -35.82 -22.29
C PRO A 15 -9.11 -34.75 -22.93
N GLU A 16 -10.42 -34.95 -22.82
CA GLU A 16 -11.39 -33.96 -23.30
C GLU A 16 -11.22 -32.65 -22.51
N PRO A 17 -11.22 -31.49 -23.19
CA PRO A 17 -11.15 -30.21 -22.51
C PRO A 17 -12.40 -30.03 -21.63
N PRO A 18 -12.26 -29.45 -20.41
CA PRO A 18 -13.40 -29.19 -19.54
C PRO A 18 -14.36 -28.23 -20.24
N THR A 19 -15.43 -28.81 -20.77
CA THR A 19 -16.52 -28.10 -21.42
C THR A 19 -17.51 -27.74 -20.33
N SER A 20 -17.36 -26.58 -19.69
CA SER A 20 -18.43 -25.82 -19.01
C SER A 20 -17.87 -24.57 -18.30
N PHE A 21 -17.48 -23.55 -19.04
CA PHE A 21 -17.68 -22.17 -18.55
C PHE A 21 -19.10 -21.78 -18.95
N GLN A 22 -20.04 -21.95 -18.02
CA GLN A 22 -21.37 -21.39 -18.16
C GLN A 22 -21.22 -19.88 -18.34
N HIS A 23 -21.92 -19.33 -19.33
CA HIS A 23 -22.08 -17.90 -19.57
C HIS A 23 -22.47 -17.17 -18.28
N LEU A 24 -21.48 -16.69 -17.52
CA LEU A 24 -21.69 -15.52 -16.67
C LEU A 24 -22.02 -14.39 -17.63
N GLY A 25 -23.20 -13.80 -17.44
CA GLY A 25 -23.76 -12.81 -18.35
C GLY A 25 -22.71 -11.79 -18.73
N SER A 26 -22.45 -11.67 -20.03
CA SER A 26 -21.64 -10.62 -20.61
C SER A 26 -22.32 -9.28 -20.30
N HIS A 27 -22.00 -8.69 -19.15
CA HIS A 27 -22.30 -7.31 -18.90
C HIS A 27 -21.61 -6.51 -20.00
N PRO A 28 -22.33 -5.60 -20.69
CA PRO A 28 -21.69 -4.77 -21.70
C PRO A 28 -20.50 -4.05 -21.05
N PRO A 29 -19.35 -3.97 -21.74
CA PRO A 29 -18.22 -3.21 -21.23
C PRO A 29 -18.72 -1.81 -20.86
N LEU A 30 -18.39 -1.35 -19.65
CA LEU A 30 -18.69 0.01 -19.21
C LEU A 30 -18.14 0.96 -20.27
N SER A 31 -18.98 1.86 -20.77
CA SER A 31 -18.50 2.88 -21.71
C SER A 31 -17.40 3.69 -21.05
N SER A 32 -16.45 4.19 -21.84
CA SER A 32 -15.42 5.12 -21.38
C SER A 32 -16.02 6.26 -20.56
N GLU A 33 -17.16 6.81 -20.99
CA GLU A 33 -17.92 7.83 -20.28
C GLU A 33 -18.40 7.39 -18.89
N ALA A 34 -18.89 6.15 -18.75
CA ALA A 34 -19.32 5.61 -17.45
C ALA A 34 -18.13 5.37 -16.51
N ALA A 35 -17.01 4.89 -17.04
CA ALA A 35 -15.77 4.71 -16.29
C ALA A 35 -15.23 6.04 -15.76
N ILE A 36 -15.24 7.06 -16.62
CA ILE A 36 -14.84 8.43 -16.29
C ILE A 36 -15.78 9.02 -15.23
N ALA A 37 -17.10 8.90 -15.38
CA ALA A 37 -18.06 9.40 -14.41
C ALA A 37 -17.91 8.72 -13.03
N MET A 38 -17.58 7.43 -12.99
CA MET A 38 -17.28 6.73 -11.74
C MET A 38 -15.99 7.23 -11.11
N ALA A 39 -14.95 7.49 -11.91
CA ALA A 39 -13.71 8.08 -11.42
C ALA A 39 -13.97 9.49 -10.85
N GLU A 40 -14.71 10.35 -11.56
CA GLU A 40 -15.06 11.70 -11.09
C GLU A 40 -15.84 11.67 -9.78
N ARG A 41 -16.84 10.79 -9.65
CA ARG A 41 -17.63 10.63 -8.42
C ARG A 41 -16.74 10.21 -7.25
N PHE A 42 -15.84 9.26 -7.48
CA PHE A 42 -14.90 8.80 -6.48
C PHE A 42 -13.95 9.93 -6.03
N LEU A 43 -13.48 10.76 -6.96
CA LEU A 43 -12.66 11.93 -6.65
C LEU A 43 -13.41 12.97 -5.83
N GLN A 44 -14.68 13.20 -6.15
CA GLN A 44 -15.53 14.12 -5.42
C GLN A 44 -15.81 13.63 -3.99
N GLU A 45 -16.03 12.32 -3.81
CA GLU A 45 -16.17 11.71 -2.49
C GLU A 45 -14.87 11.83 -1.68
N ARG A 46 -13.72 11.58 -2.30
CA ARG A 46 -12.43 11.73 -1.61
C ARG A 46 -12.12 13.19 -1.25
N ALA A 47 -12.41 14.14 -2.14
CA ALA A 47 -12.24 15.56 -1.87
C ALA A 47 -13.02 16.00 -0.62
N SER A 48 -14.24 15.47 -0.43
CA SER A 48 -15.06 15.73 0.75
C SER A 48 -14.50 15.15 2.05
N ARG A 49 -13.69 14.10 2.00
CA ARG A 49 -13.04 13.49 3.19
C ARG A 49 -11.72 14.14 3.54
N LEU A 50 -11.00 14.68 2.55
CA LEU A 50 -9.73 15.39 2.74
C LEU A 50 -9.90 16.88 3.05
N SER A 51 -11.14 17.40 3.09
CA SER A 51 -11.42 18.79 3.47
C SER A 51 -11.41 19.04 4.98
N SER A 52 -10.99 18.07 5.80
CA SER A 52 -10.71 18.34 7.21
C SER A 52 -9.46 19.23 7.30
N PRO A 53 -9.54 20.41 7.92
CA PRO A 53 -8.39 21.27 8.07
C PRO A 53 -7.38 20.58 8.99
N THR A 54 -6.26 20.11 8.42
CA THR A 54 -5.07 19.81 9.21
C THR A 54 -4.59 21.15 9.76
N ILE A 55 -4.87 21.38 11.04
CA ILE A 55 -4.37 22.53 11.79
C ILE A 55 -2.85 22.40 11.81
N GLN A 56 -2.16 23.17 10.96
CA GLN A 56 -0.75 23.46 11.16
C GLN A 56 -0.69 24.46 12.31
N GLU A 57 -0.39 23.99 13.52
CA GLU A 57 -0.04 24.88 14.61
C GLU A 57 1.32 25.51 14.30
N ASP A 58 1.31 26.83 14.10
CA ASP A 58 2.49 27.69 14.04
C ASP A 58 3.18 27.69 15.42
N GLY A 59 3.95 26.64 15.69
CA GLY A 59 4.82 26.53 16.84
C GLY A 59 6.19 27.13 16.55
N ASP A 60 6.41 28.38 16.95
CA ASP A 60 7.73 28.99 17.09
C ASP A 60 8.52 28.27 18.21
N GLY A 61 9.10 27.11 17.91
CA GLY A 61 9.77 26.25 18.90
C GLY A 61 11.01 25.55 18.36
N ASP A 62 12.17 26.16 18.64
CA ASP A 62 13.49 25.53 18.86
C ASP A 62 13.96 24.45 17.85
N GLU A 63 14.90 24.83 16.97
CA GLU A 63 15.51 24.02 15.89
C GLU A 63 16.35 22.80 16.36
N SER A 64 16.09 22.22 17.53
CA SER A 64 16.83 21.06 18.06
C SER A 64 16.03 19.75 18.14
N GLY A 65 14.73 19.76 17.81
CA GLY A 65 13.92 18.55 17.66
C GLY A 65 13.75 18.17 16.19
N GLN A 66 14.52 17.19 15.70
CA GLN A 66 14.30 16.60 14.37
C GLN A 66 12.88 16.04 14.30
N SER A 67 11.96 16.77 13.69
CA SER A 67 10.60 16.30 13.42
C SER A 67 10.70 15.10 12.48
N TYR A 68 10.24 13.96 12.99
CA TYR A 68 10.08 12.76 12.18
C TYR A 68 8.74 12.85 11.44
N PRO A 69 8.70 12.62 10.12
CA PRO A 69 9.81 12.56 9.18
C PRO A 69 10.11 13.94 8.55
N PRO A 70 11.35 14.20 8.11
CA PRO A 70 11.71 15.44 7.42
C PRO A 70 10.85 15.63 6.16
N PRO A 71 10.53 16.88 5.77
CA PRO A 71 9.72 17.20 4.58
C PRO A 71 10.32 16.65 3.28
N ASN A 72 11.64 16.40 3.28
CA ASN A 72 12.35 15.62 2.28
C ASN A 72 12.58 14.18 2.77
N TYR A 73 11.51 13.44 3.10
CA TYR A 73 11.60 11.98 3.14
C TYR A 73 12.19 11.59 1.79
N ALA A 74 13.44 11.11 1.79
CA ALA A 74 14.20 10.87 0.58
C ALA A 74 13.68 9.58 -0.06
N ALA A 75 12.42 9.61 -0.49
CA ALA A 75 11.65 8.49 -1.00
C ALA A 75 12.41 7.77 -2.09
N ASP A 76 13.03 8.51 -3.01
CA ASP A 76 13.85 7.94 -4.07
C ASP A 76 15.10 7.26 -3.52
N LYS A 77 15.74 7.80 -2.47
CA LYS A 77 16.91 7.16 -1.84
C LYS A 77 16.50 5.90 -1.08
N VAL A 78 15.40 5.96 -0.34
CA VAL A 78 14.81 4.83 0.38
C VAL A 78 14.43 3.74 -0.63
N TRP A 79 13.73 4.10 -1.69
CA TRP A 79 13.35 3.18 -2.75
C TRP A 79 14.57 2.54 -3.43
N ASN A 80 15.56 3.33 -3.84
CA ASN A 80 16.78 2.80 -4.46
C ASN A 80 17.53 1.81 -3.56
N PHE A 81 17.44 2.00 -2.23
CA PHE A 81 17.98 1.06 -1.25
C PHE A 81 17.12 -0.20 -1.10
N LEU A 82 15.80 -0.07 -1.11
CA LEU A 82 14.85 -1.17 -0.90
C LEU A 82 14.57 -1.99 -2.17
N GLN A 83 14.73 -1.41 -3.36
CA GLN A 83 14.39 -2.04 -4.64
C GLN A 83 15.03 -3.43 -4.83
N PRO A 84 16.32 -3.66 -4.51
CA PRO A 84 16.93 -4.98 -4.68
C PRO A 84 16.34 -6.06 -3.77
N ILE A 85 15.82 -5.69 -2.61
CA ILE A 85 15.23 -6.60 -1.62
C ILE A 85 13.70 -6.58 -1.64
N GLY A 86 13.08 -5.68 -2.40
CA GLY A 86 11.63 -5.54 -2.51
C GLY A 86 10.92 -6.87 -2.80
N PRO A 87 11.35 -7.66 -3.80
CA PRO A 87 10.73 -8.96 -4.08
C PRO A 87 10.71 -9.93 -2.89
N SER A 88 11.74 -9.93 -2.03
CA SER A 88 11.77 -10.80 -0.84
C SER A 88 10.95 -10.25 0.33
N LEU A 89 10.68 -8.94 0.37
CA LEU A 89 9.85 -8.32 1.41
C LEU A 89 8.34 -8.50 1.14
N PHE A 90 7.93 -8.74 -0.11
CA PHE A 90 6.52 -8.87 -0.44
C PHE A 90 5.90 -10.11 0.22
N GLY A 91 4.93 -9.90 1.11
CA GLY A 91 4.26 -10.97 1.85
C GLY A 91 5.07 -11.54 3.03
N HIS A 92 6.25 -10.98 3.31
CA HIS A 92 7.09 -11.44 4.42
C HIS A 92 6.55 -10.90 5.75
N LYS A 93 5.94 -11.76 6.55
CA LYS A 93 5.25 -11.42 7.81
C LYS A 93 6.23 -10.90 8.86
N ASP A 94 7.34 -11.61 9.08
CA ASP A 94 8.27 -11.34 10.20
C ASP A 94 8.99 -9.99 10.12
N SER A 95 9.01 -9.36 8.95
CA SER A 95 9.62 -8.04 8.73
C SER A 95 8.60 -6.94 8.45
N ALA A 96 7.31 -7.29 8.39
CA ALA A 96 6.26 -6.31 8.22
C ALA A 96 6.09 -5.49 9.49
N ASN A 97 5.70 -4.23 9.31
CA ASN A 97 5.46 -3.31 10.43
C ASN A 97 4.06 -2.71 10.38
N CYS A 98 3.22 -3.15 9.46
CA CYS A 98 1.86 -2.66 9.30
C CYS A 98 1.02 -3.73 8.60
N ILE A 99 -0.25 -3.81 9.01
CA ILE A 99 -1.26 -4.60 8.31
C ILE A 99 -2.07 -3.66 7.43
N LEU A 100 -2.01 -3.85 6.12
CA LEU A 100 -2.85 -3.14 5.16
C LEU A 100 -4.14 -3.92 4.91
N ARG A 101 -5.29 -3.32 5.19
CA ARG A 101 -6.62 -3.84 4.87
C ARG A 101 -7.22 -3.07 3.70
N ALA A 102 -7.52 -3.78 2.62
CA ALA A 102 -8.16 -3.25 1.43
C ALA A 102 -9.46 -4.02 1.16
N GLY A 103 -10.57 -3.55 1.73
CA GLY A 103 -11.83 -4.30 1.75
C GLY A 103 -11.65 -5.65 2.45
N PRO A 104 -11.95 -6.80 1.79
CA PRO A 104 -11.79 -8.12 2.40
C PRO A 104 -10.33 -8.62 2.42
N LEU A 105 -9.39 -7.90 1.78
CA LEU A 105 -8.01 -8.33 1.66
C LEU A 105 -7.16 -7.83 2.82
N LYS A 106 -6.27 -8.68 3.34
CA LYS A 106 -5.29 -8.38 4.40
C LYS A 106 -3.88 -8.63 3.86
N PHE A 107 -2.99 -7.66 4.01
CA PHE A 107 -1.59 -7.76 3.59
C PHE A 107 -0.64 -7.31 4.70
N PHE A 108 0.45 -8.06 4.87
CA PHE A 108 1.58 -7.65 5.71
C PHE A 108 2.51 -6.77 4.87
N VAL A 109 2.65 -5.50 5.26
CA VAL A 109 3.32 -4.48 4.45
C VAL A 109 4.42 -3.76 5.22
N HIS A 110 5.27 -3.10 4.45
CA HIS A 110 6.46 -2.41 4.92
C HIS A 110 6.27 -0.92 4.61
N VAL A 111 6.01 -0.14 5.65
CA VAL A 111 5.75 1.31 5.52
C VAL A 111 6.77 2.04 4.65
N PRO A 112 8.10 1.82 4.79
CA PRO A 112 9.08 2.51 3.96
C PRO A 112 8.91 2.23 2.46
N VAL A 113 8.55 1.01 2.08
CA VAL A 113 8.32 0.63 0.68
C VAL A 113 7.11 1.39 0.14
N LEU A 114 5.96 1.28 0.84
CA LEU A 114 4.72 1.93 0.41
C LEU A 114 4.83 3.46 0.38
N ALA A 115 5.39 4.06 1.43
CA ALA A 115 5.58 5.51 1.54
C ALA A 115 6.55 6.04 0.46
N SER A 116 7.54 5.25 0.05
CA SER A 116 8.47 5.66 -1.00
C SER A 116 7.82 5.71 -2.39
N ARG A 117 6.89 4.79 -2.67
CA ARG A 117 6.28 4.63 -3.99
C ARG A 117 4.93 5.34 -4.15
N SER A 118 4.20 5.58 -3.07
CA SER A 118 2.89 6.23 -3.09
C SER A 118 2.86 7.46 -2.19
N PRO A 119 2.66 8.66 -2.78
CA PRO A 119 2.42 9.88 -2.01
C PRO A 119 1.19 9.78 -1.09
N THR A 120 0.15 9.06 -1.52
CA THR A 120 -1.05 8.83 -0.69
C THR A 120 -0.69 8.03 0.56
N PHE A 121 0.00 6.89 0.42
CA PHE A 121 0.43 6.12 1.59
C PHE A 121 1.34 6.94 2.50
N ARG A 122 2.28 7.71 1.95
CA ARG A 122 3.13 8.60 2.76
C ARG A 122 2.33 9.58 3.60
N GLY A 123 1.32 10.24 3.01
CA GLY A 123 0.44 11.14 3.74
C GLY A 123 -0.29 10.44 4.89
N ILE A 124 -0.85 9.26 4.62
CA ILE A 124 -1.55 8.48 5.64
C ILE A 124 -0.61 8.05 6.78
N PHE A 125 0.60 7.59 6.46
CA PHE A 125 1.56 7.18 7.49
C PHE A 125 2.05 8.34 8.34
N ASN A 126 2.24 9.53 7.75
CA ASN A 126 2.55 10.73 8.54
C ASN A 126 1.42 11.04 9.52
N GLU A 127 0.16 11.00 9.08
CA GLU A 127 -0.99 11.20 9.95
C GLU A 127 -1.09 10.14 11.06
N MET A 128 -0.77 8.88 10.76
CA MET A 128 -0.72 7.82 11.75
C MET A 128 0.39 8.05 12.80
N ILE A 129 1.54 8.58 12.38
CA ILE A 129 2.65 8.96 13.28
C ILE A 129 2.20 10.11 14.19
N ASP A 130 1.58 11.14 13.63
CA ASP A 130 1.11 12.31 14.38
C ASP A 130 0.04 11.96 15.43
N LYS A 131 -0.74 10.90 15.15
CA LYS A 131 -1.79 10.39 16.05
C LYS A 131 -1.31 9.35 17.07
N ASP A 132 -0.01 9.09 17.15
CA ASP A 132 0.57 8.03 18.00
C ASP A 132 -0.05 6.64 17.75
N ALA A 133 -0.51 6.39 16.52
CA ALA A 133 -1.17 5.12 16.15
C ALA A 133 -0.21 3.91 16.14
N TRP A 134 1.08 4.16 16.34
CA TRP A 134 2.16 3.18 16.42
C TRP A 134 2.38 2.65 17.85
N GLY A 135 1.50 3.05 18.77
CA GLY A 135 1.69 2.90 20.20
C GLY A 135 2.68 3.94 20.71
N SER A 136 2.47 4.41 21.93
CA SER A 136 3.45 5.25 22.62
C SER A 136 4.76 4.49 22.59
N ARG A 137 5.72 4.99 21.80
CA ARG A 137 7.06 4.41 21.65
C ARG A 137 7.61 4.25 23.05
N GLY A 138 7.47 3.06 23.62
CA GLY A 138 7.57 2.84 25.05
C GLY A 138 8.73 3.62 25.60
N ASP A 139 8.44 4.76 26.23
CA ASP A 139 9.34 5.25 27.24
C ASP A 139 9.23 4.16 28.27
N GLY A 140 10.22 3.28 28.28
CA GLY A 140 10.36 2.17 29.21
C GLY A 140 10.49 2.64 30.66
N SER A 141 9.88 3.77 31.03
CA SER A 141 9.50 4.15 32.37
C SER A 141 8.27 3.36 32.82
N SER A 142 8.22 2.06 32.52
CA SER A 142 7.82 1.14 33.56
C SER A 142 8.94 1.23 34.59
N ASP A 143 8.78 2.14 35.55
CA ASP A 143 9.53 2.20 36.80
C ASP A 143 9.18 0.98 37.65
N GLY A 144 9.39 -0.20 37.07
CA GLY A 144 9.61 -1.43 37.79
C GLY A 144 10.87 -1.22 38.62
N SER A 145 10.68 -0.60 39.77
CA SER A 145 11.47 -0.72 40.97
C SER A 145 11.54 -2.21 41.33
N CYS A 146 12.26 -3.00 40.54
CA CYS A 146 12.80 -4.27 40.98
C CYS A 146 14.01 -3.92 41.82
N GLU A 147 13.77 -3.93 43.14
CA GLU A 147 14.79 -3.87 44.17
C GLU A 147 15.97 -4.77 43.81
N ASP A 148 17.16 -4.21 43.96
CA ASP A 148 18.48 -4.83 43.83
C ASP A 148 18.48 -6.31 44.21
N SER A 149 18.87 -7.15 43.26
CA SER A 149 19.45 -8.45 43.55
C SER A 149 20.75 -8.55 42.78
N ASP A 150 21.79 -7.97 43.39
CA ASP A 150 23.20 -8.21 43.10
C ASP A 150 23.45 -9.72 42.94
N MET A 151 23.70 -10.17 41.72
CA MET A 151 24.45 -11.39 41.49
C MET A 151 25.63 -11.07 40.58
N GLU A 152 26.80 -10.98 41.21
CA GLU A 152 28.09 -11.02 40.55
C GLU A 152 28.21 -12.35 39.80
N THR A 153 28.41 -12.31 38.48
CA THR A 153 28.82 -13.48 37.71
C THR A 153 30.03 -13.15 36.85
N ASP A 154 31.06 -13.95 37.12
CA ASP A 154 32.42 -13.97 36.60
C ASP A 154 32.56 -13.87 35.07
N ASP A 155 33.57 -13.11 34.70
CA ASP A 155 34.34 -13.16 33.45
C ASP A 155 34.68 -14.61 33.06
N VAL A 156 34.19 -15.07 31.91
CA VAL A 156 34.81 -16.18 31.18
C VAL A 156 34.98 -15.79 29.71
N LEU A 157 36.19 -15.32 29.43
CA LEU A 157 36.73 -15.14 28.07
C LEU A 157 36.76 -16.49 27.35
N HIS A 158 36.04 -16.61 26.23
CA HIS A 158 36.22 -17.72 25.30
C HIS A 158 36.49 -17.20 23.88
N GLU A 159 37.77 -17.02 23.58
CA GLU A 159 38.27 -16.88 22.21
C GLU A 159 38.41 -18.27 21.59
N GLY A 160 37.87 -18.45 20.39
CA GLY A 160 38.08 -19.66 19.59
C GLY A 160 37.61 -19.49 18.15
N PRO A 161 38.52 -19.45 17.15
CA PRO A 161 38.18 -19.39 15.75
C PRO A 161 38.00 -20.82 15.21
N SER A 162 37.14 -21.02 14.20
CA SER A 162 37.26 -22.18 13.31
C SER A 162 36.55 -21.96 11.98
N ASP A 163 37.38 -21.71 10.97
CA ASP A 163 37.10 -22.08 9.59
C ASP A 163 36.72 -23.56 9.52
N GLN A 164 35.59 -23.89 8.87
CA GLN A 164 35.40 -25.25 8.38
C GLN A 164 34.58 -25.23 7.09
N GLU A 165 35.31 -25.30 5.97
CA GLU A 165 34.80 -25.80 4.71
C GLU A 165 34.30 -27.24 4.91
N MET A 166 33.02 -27.48 4.64
CA MET A 166 32.52 -28.83 4.36
C MET A 166 31.82 -28.84 3.01
N GLN A 167 32.57 -29.35 2.04
CA GLN A 167 32.04 -30.12 0.92
C GLN A 167 31.24 -31.31 1.47
N GLU A 168 30.25 -31.78 0.72
CA GLU A 168 30.19 -33.16 0.20
C GLU A 168 28.74 -33.61 -0.02
N SER A 169 28.50 -33.96 -1.27
CA SER A 169 27.39 -34.70 -1.86
C SER A 169 26.85 -35.87 -1.05
N LYS A 170 25.52 -36.06 -1.03
CA LYS A 170 24.94 -37.42 -1.02
C LYS A 170 23.53 -37.49 -1.63
N ASP A 171 23.49 -38.31 -2.68
CA ASP A 171 22.41 -38.98 -3.43
C ASP A 171 21.59 -39.93 -2.50
N PRO A 172 20.71 -40.82 -3.02
CA PRO A 172 19.40 -40.70 -3.68
C PRO A 172 18.28 -41.41 -2.86
N ASN A 173 17.03 -41.35 -3.34
CA ASN A 173 15.93 -42.32 -3.13
C ASN A 173 16.05 -43.30 -1.94
N GLU A 174 15.25 -43.07 -0.89
CA GLU A 174 14.70 -44.16 -0.08
C GLU A 174 13.18 -43.97 -0.02
N ASP A 175 12.50 -44.91 -0.69
CA ASP A 175 11.08 -45.19 -0.53
C ASP A 175 10.90 -45.77 0.88
N ASP A 176 10.19 -45.06 1.76
CA ASP A 176 9.80 -45.59 3.07
C ASP A 176 8.27 -45.50 3.19
N ASP A 177 7.64 -46.67 3.01
CA ASP A 177 6.25 -46.95 3.28
C ASP A 177 6.07 -47.07 4.81
N CYS A 178 5.30 -46.16 5.42
CA CYS A 178 4.74 -46.36 6.74
C CYS A 178 3.25 -46.00 6.76
N ASP A 179 2.42 -47.04 6.60
CA ASP A 179 1.09 -47.12 7.19
C ASP A 179 1.26 -47.07 8.73
N ASP A 180 0.66 -46.07 9.38
CA ASP A 180 0.16 -46.24 10.74
C ASP A 180 -1.06 -45.34 10.97
N ASP A 181 -2.17 -46.02 11.22
CA ASP A 181 -3.45 -45.49 11.68
C ASP A 181 -3.29 -45.03 13.15
N ASP A 182 -3.30 -43.73 13.41
CA ASP A 182 -3.60 -43.22 14.75
C ASP A 182 -4.57 -42.03 14.65
N ASP A 183 -5.84 -42.38 14.85
CA ASP A 183 -6.97 -41.50 15.14
C ASP A 183 -6.79 -40.87 16.54
N ASP A 184 -5.88 -39.91 16.67
CA ASP A 184 -5.91 -38.98 17.79
C ASP A 184 -6.68 -37.72 17.36
N ASP A 185 -7.91 -37.63 17.88
CA ASP A 185 -8.74 -36.42 18.01
C ASP A 185 -7.88 -35.29 18.58
N VAL A 186 -7.17 -34.57 17.72
CA VAL A 186 -6.61 -33.26 18.04
C VAL A 186 -7.79 -32.31 18.07
N ASP A 187 -8.22 -31.98 19.28
CA ASP A 187 -9.03 -30.79 19.55
C ASP A 187 -8.42 -29.65 18.72
N ASP A 188 -9.22 -29.16 17.77
CA ASP A 188 -9.01 -27.96 16.94
C ASP A 188 -8.82 -26.77 17.89
N VAL A 189 -7.65 -26.70 18.53
CA VAL A 189 -7.08 -25.46 19.03
C VAL A 189 -6.68 -24.71 17.78
N ASP A 190 -7.66 -24.03 17.19
CA ASP A 190 -7.44 -22.75 16.53
C ASP A 190 -6.76 -21.84 17.58
N ASP A 191 -5.48 -22.10 17.87
CA ASP A 191 -4.51 -21.12 18.34
C ASP A 191 -4.38 -20.17 17.15
N VAL A 192 -5.40 -19.32 17.00
CA VAL A 192 -5.39 -18.19 16.11
C VAL A 192 -4.18 -17.37 16.59
N ASP A 193 -3.16 -17.26 15.74
CA ASP A 193 -1.96 -16.47 16.00
C ASP A 193 -2.34 -15.04 16.45
N ASP A 194 -2.51 -14.85 17.75
CA ASP A 194 -2.75 -13.55 18.40
C ASP A 194 -1.50 -12.65 18.27
N GLU A 195 -0.39 -13.17 17.74
CA GLU A 195 0.85 -12.41 17.46
C GLU A 195 0.66 -11.28 16.44
N ASP A 196 -0.47 -11.27 15.72
CA ASP A 196 -0.85 -10.19 14.80
C ASP A 196 -1.54 -9.00 15.48
N GLU A 197 -1.97 -9.12 16.74
CA GLU A 197 -2.81 -8.10 17.41
C GLU A 197 -2.07 -6.78 17.68
N ASP A 198 -0.75 -6.82 17.81
CA ASP A 198 0.06 -5.64 18.16
C ASP A 198 0.48 -4.80 16.95
N MET A 199 0.26 -5.26 15.72
CA MET A 199 0.64 -4.49 14.52
C MET A 199 -0.40 -3.43 14.15
N PRO A 200 0.02 -2.20 13.82
CA PRO A 200 -0.89 -1.15 13.42
C PRO A 200 -1.61 -1.51 12.11
N VAL A 201 -2.94 -1.38 12.13
CA VAL A 201 -3.82 -1.71 11.01
C VAL A 201 -4.16 -0.44 10.21
N LEU A 202 -3.70 -0.40 8.96
CA LEU A 202 -4.06 0.63 7.99
C LEU A 202 -5.24 0.14 7.14
N ASN A 203 -6.38 0.83 7.23
CA ASN A 203 -7.53 0.58 6.36
C ASN A 203 -7.50 1.53 5.15
N VAL A 204 -7.60 0.98 3.93
CA VAL A 204 -7.74 1.75 2.70
C VAL A 204 -9.03 1.42 1.96
N ASP A 205 -9.73 2.47 1.56
CA ASP A 205 -10.97 2.39 0.80
C ASP A 205 -10.65 2.39 -0.71
N LEU A 206 -10.30 1.21 -1.24
CA LEU A 206 -10.08 1.01 -2.68
C LEU A 206 -11.36 0.63 -3.41
N VAL A 207 -11.45 0.99 -4.69
CA VAL A 207 -12.57 0.58 -5.54
C VAL A 207 -12.32 -0.85 -6.01
N ASP A 208 -13.21 -1.77 -5.60
CA ASP A 208 -13.20 -3.18 -5.96
C ASP A 208 -11.78 -3.80 -5.89
N PRO A 209 -11.16 -3.87 -4.71
CA PRO A 209 -9.78 -4.31 -4.56
C PRO A 209 -9.54 -5.74 -5.06
N VAL A 210 -10.59 -6.59 -5.02
CA VAL A 210 -10.53 -7.96 -5.54
C VAL A 210 -10.56 -7.94 -7.06
N GLY A 211 -11.57 -7.32 -7.68
CA GLY A 211 -11.70 -7.30 -9.14
C GLY A 211 -10.61 -6.48 -9.84
N SER A 212 -10.02 -5.49 -9.17
CA SER A 212 -8.88 -4.73 -9.68
C SER A 212 -7.53 -5.46 -9.56
N HIS A 213 -7.50 -6.68 -9.02
CA HIS A 213 -6.26 -7.39 -8.65
C HIS A 213 -5.30 -6.52 -7.84
N PHE A 214 -5.80 -5.90 -6.76
CA PHE A 214 -4.99 -4.98 -5.95
C PHE A 214 -3.68 -5.61 -5.42
N GLU A 215 -3.69 -6.91 -5.11
CA GLU A 215 -2.46 -7.63 -4.73
C GLU A 215 -1.35 -7.48 -5.77
N GLU A 216 -1.65 -7.55 -7.06
CA GLU A 216 -0.64 -7.46 -8.12
C GLU A 216 -0.14 -6.03 -8.30
N LEU A 217 -0.98 -5.02 -8.03
CA LEU A 217 -0.51 -3.63 -7.91
C LEU A 217 0.41 -3.46 -6.70
N LEU A 218 0.05 -4.04 -5.55
CA LEU A 218 0.88 -4.02 -4.36
C LEU A 218 2.21 -4.73 -4.63
N ARG A 219 2.19 -5.86 -5.32
CA ARG A 219 3.39 -6.58 -5.74
C ARG A 219 4.27 -5.74 -6.66
N TRP A 220 3.68 -5.04 -7.64
CA TRP A 220 4.40 -4.11 -8.50
C TRP A 220 5.10 -3.00 -7.70
N ILE A 221 4.48 -2.47 -6.64
CA ILE A 221 5.12 -1.49 -5.74
C ILE A 221 6.43 -2.05 -5.13
N TYR A 222 6.50 -3.36 -4.87
CA TYR A 222 7.69 -4.02 -4.32
C TYR A 222 8.70 -4.46 -5.38
N THR A 223 8.24 -4.96 -6.51
CA THR A 223 9.10 -5.63 -7.50
C THR A 223 9.48 -4.76 -8.68
N ASN A 224 8.70 -3.71 -8.94
CA ASN A 224 8.77 -2.91 -10.16
C ASN A 224 8.60 -3.75 -11.45
N ASP A 225 7.89 -4.89 -11.35
CA ASP A 225 7.63 -5.79 -12.48
C ASP A 225 6.35 -5.39 -13.21
N GLY A 226 6.49 -4.45 -14.15
CA GLY A 226 5.37 -3.93 -14.94
C GLY A 226 4.75 -4.95 -15.89
N GLU A 227 5.53 -5.91 -16.41
CA GLU A 227 5.02 -6.94 -17.31
C GLU A 227 4.06 -7.88 -16.60
N ARG A 228 4.46 -8.33 -15.40
CA ARG A 228 3.63 -9.20 -14.59
C ARG A 228 2.32 -8.50 -14.20
N TRP A 229 2.41 -7.25 -13.74
CA TRP A 229 1.21 -6.51 -13.35
C TRP A 229 0.24 -6.30 -14.52
N MET A 230 0.77 -5.99 -15.72
CA MET A 230 -0.01 -5.83 -16.95
C MET A 230 -0.77 -7.10 -17.35
N GLN A 231 -0.29 -8.31 -17.01
CA GLN A 231 -0.98 -9.56 -17.32
C GLN A 231 -2.34 -9.69 -16.59
N CYS A 232 -2.54 -8.93 -15.52
CA CYS A 232 -3.81 -8.90 -14.78
C CYS A 232 -4.81 -7.88 -15.32
N PHE A 233 -4.44 -7.13 -16.35
CA PHE A 233 -5.29 -6.09 -16.93
C PHE A 233 -6.28 -6.76 -17.87
N THR A 234 -7.55 -6.42 -17.70
CA THR A 234 -8.64 -6.85 -18.58
C THR A 234 -9.48 -5.63 -18.92
N PRO A 235 -10.15 -5.59 -20.09
CA PRO A 235 -11.03 -4.47 -20.42
C PRO A 235 -12.09 -4.20 -19.34
N THR A 236 -12.53 -5.24 -18.62
CA THR A 236 -13.53 -5.15 -17.56
C THR A 236 -13.01 -4.53 -16.27
N ASN A 237 -11.77 -4.82 -15.85
CA ASN A 237 -11.22 -4.31 -14.59
C ASN A 237 -10.37 -3.04 -14.76
N TYR A 238 -10.05 -2.66 -15.99
CA TYR A 238 -9.09 -1.59 -16.27
C TYR A 238 -9.48 -0.26 -15.62
N CYS A 239 -10.77 0.04 -15.58
CA CYS A 239 -11.29 1.26 -14.94
C CYS A 239 -11.00 1.28 -13.43
N ASN A 240 -11.19 0.14 -12.75
CA ASN A 240 -10.90 0.01 -11.31
C ASN A 240 -9.40 0.13 -11.05
N ILE A 241 -8.56 -0.43 -11.94
CA ILE A 241 -7.10 -0.28 -11.88
C ILE A 241 -6.70 1.20 -11.99
N LEU A 242 -7.22 1.93 -12.98
CA LEU A 242 -6.93 3.36 -13.16
C LEU A 242 -7.40 4.21 -11.96
N GLN A 243 -8.57 3.90 -11.40
CA GLN A 243 -9.07 4.56 -10.19
C GLN A 243 -8.15 4.31 -8.99
N ASN A 244 -7.67 3.07 -8.80
CA ASN A 244 -6.75 2.73 -7.72
C ASN A 244 -5.35 3.36 -7.92
N ILE A 245 -4.85 3.47 -9.16
CA ILE A 245 -3.64 4.23 -9.50
C ILE A 245 -3.79 5.71 -9.10
N CYS A 246 -4.92 6.31 -9.46
CA CYS A 246 -5.25 7.68 -9.11
C CYS A 246 -5.37 7.87 -7.60
N TYR A 247 -6.06 6.96 -6.91
CA TYR A 247 -6.19 6.96 -5.46
C TYR A 247 -4.82 6.90 -4.78
N LEU A 248 -3.95 5.98 -5.18
CA LEU A 248 -2.62 5.86 -4.58
C LEU A 248 -1.65 6.94 -5.05
N ASN A 249 -2.07 7.79 -5.99
CA ASN A 249 -1.27 8.85 -6.59
C ASN A 249 0.08 8.34 -7.15
N ILE A 250 0.08 7.15 -7.74
CA ILE A 250 1.27 6.48 -8.30
C ILE A 250 1.42 6.75 -9.81
N ARG A 251 1.09 7.97 -10.25
CA ARG A 251 1.01 8.37 -11.66
C ARG A 251 2.39 8.71 -12.23
N THR A 252 3.30 7.74 -12.19
CA THR A 252 4.64 7.89 -12.77
C THR A 252 4.60 7.66 -14.28
N GLN A 253 5.63 8.12 -14.98
CA GLN A 253 5.81 7.85 -16.41
C GLN A 253 5.79 6.33 -16.71
N GLU A 254 6.40 5.54 -15.83
CA GLU A 254 6.40 4.07 -15.93
C GLU A 254 4.99 3.47 -15.86
N VAL A 255 4.15 3.93 -14.92
CA VAL A 255 2.76 3.45 -14.81
C VAL A 255 1.95 3.84 -16.05
N LEU A 256 2.15 5.05 -16.57
CA LEU A 256 1.53 5.48 -17.82
C LEU A 256 1.95 4.62 -19.01
N GLU A 257 3.24 4.27 -19.12
CA GLU A 257 3.74 3.40 -20.18
C GLU A 257 3.16 1.99 -20.11
N ILE A 258 3.04 1.40 -18.90
CA ILE A 258 2.37 0.11 -18.70
C ILE A 258 0.91 0.18 -19.15
N CYS A 259 0.20 1.23 -18.75
CA CYS A 259 -1.19 1.45 -19.11
C CYS A 259 -1.38 1.61 -20.63
N GLN A 260 -0.56 2.43 -21.28
CA GLN A 260 -0.60 2.64 -22.73
C GLN A 260 -0.29 1.37 -23.51
N ARG A 261 0.68 0.57 -23.05
CA ARG A 261 0.98 -0.73 -23.66
C ARG A 261 -0.20 -1.69 -23.60
N PHE A 262 -0.92 -1.72 -22.48
CA PHE A 262 -2.14 -2.50 -22.39
C PHE A 262 -3.18 -1.99 -23.40
N GLU A 263 -3.46 -0.68 -23.43
CA GLU A 263 -4.41 -0.09 -24.37
C GLU A 263 -4.07 -0.39 -25.84
N ASP A 264 -2.79 -0.27 -26.21
CA ASP A 264 -2.31 -0.56 -27.57
C ASP A 264 -2.36 -2.06 -27.91
N SER A 265 -2.37 -2.94 -26.91
CA SER A 265 -2.49 -4.40 -27.10
C SER A 265 -3.93 -4.86 -27.38
N LEU A 266 -4.92 -4.01 -27.10
CA LEU A 266 -6.33 -4.35 -27.24
C LEU A 266 -6.80 -4.25 -28.69
N ILE A 267 -7.81 -5.07 -29.00
CA ILE A 267 -8.54 -4.99 -30.26
C ILE A 267 -9.30 -3.65 -30.28
N PRO A 268 -9.36 -2.94 -31.43
CA PRO A 268 -10.03 -1.63 -31.53
C PRO A 268 -11.48 -1.55 -31.06
N GLU A 269 -12.16 -2.68 -30.86
CA GLU A 269 -13.55 -2.75 -30.40
C GLU A 269 -13.75 -2.28 -28.95
N TYR A 270 -12.70 -2.30 -28.11
CA TYR A 270 -12.83 -1.92 -26.70
C TYR A 270 -12.74 -0.41 -26.44
N ASP A 271 -12.32 0.39 -27.43
CA ASP A 271 -12.18 1.86 -27.36
C ASP A 271 -11.58 2.40 -26.04
N LEU A 272 -10.51 1.74 -25.57
CA LEU A 272 -9.80 2.14 -24.34
C LEU A 272 -8.59 3.04 -24.61
N ARG A 273 -8.32 3.37 -25.87
CA ARG A 273 -7.09 4.07 -26.25
C ARG A 273 -7.09 5.50 -25.73
N GLY A 274 -6.06 5.85 -24.95
CA GLY A 274 -5.90 7.16 -24.33
C GLY A 274 -6.66 7.32 -23.01
N MET A 275 -7.37 6.30 -22.53
CA MET A 275 -8.16 6.37 -21.31
C MET A 275 -7.29 6.68 -20.08
N ALA A 276 -6.12 6.05 -19.98
CA ALA A 276 -5.18 6.29 -18.87
C ALA A 276 -4.73 7.75 -18.79
N VAL A 277 -4.39 8.35 -19.94
CA VAL A 277 -3.98 9.76 -20.01
C VAL A 277 -5.14 10.66 -19.60
N GLU A 278 -6.32 10.45 -20.18
CA GLU A 278 -7.51 11.26 -19.88
C GLU A 278 -7.90 11.20 -18.40
N VAL A 279 -7.97 10.00 -17.81
CA VAL A 279 -8.32 9.82 -16.39
C VAL A 279 -7.28 10.47 -15.48
N MET A 280 -5.98 10.31 -15.78
CA MET A 280 -4.93 10.89 -14.95
C MET A 280 -4.87 12.42 -15.07
N GLU A 281 -5.12 12.99 -16.26
CA GLU A 281 -5.21 14.44 -16.48
C GLU A 281 -6.39 15.05 -15.72
N ARG A 282 -7.59 14.48 -15.87
CA ARG A 282 -8.78 14.92 -15.11
C ARG A 282 -8.56 14.85 -13.60
N PHE A 283 -7.83 13.83 -13.11
CA PHE A 283 -7.44 13.78 -11.71
C PHE A 283 -6.53 14.95 -11.31
N VAL A 284 -5.54 15.31 -12.14
CA VAL A 284 -4.68 16.49 -11.87
C VAL A 284 -5.54 17.73 -11.77
N GLU A 285 -6.44 17.95 -12.72
CA GLU A 285 -7.33 19.10 -12.76
C GLU A 285 -8.21 19.17 -11.51
N ALA A 286 -8.86 18.05 -11.14
CA ALA A 286 -9.66 17.97 -9.93
C ALA A 286 -8.86 18.29 -8.66
N GLN A 287 -7.62 17.80 -8.56
CA GLN A 287 -6.71 18.12 -7.44
C GLN A 287 -6.25 19.58 -7.42
N GLN A 288 -6.14 20.23 -8.59
CA GLN A 288 -5.82 21.65 -8.66
C GLN A 288 -7.02 22.51 -8.24
N LEU A 289 -8.22 22.16 -8.71
CA LEU A 289 -9.46 22.82 -8.32
C LEU A 289 -9.71 22.73 -6.82
N LEU A 290 -9.53 21.55 -6.22
CA LEU A 290 -9.67 21.36 -4.78
C LEU A 290 -8.71 22.25 -3.98
N ARG A 291 -7.43 22.32 -4.40
CA ARG A 291 -6.45 23.21 -3.76
C ARG A 291 -6.83 24.68 -3.92
N GLN A 292 -7.36 25.07 -5.08
CA GLN A 292 -7.83 26.43 -5.30
C GLN A 292 -9.02 26.77 -4.40
N GLU A 293 -9.96 25.85 -4.22
CA GLU A 293 -11.11 26.01 -3.33
C GLU A 293 -10.68 26.15 -1.87
N GLN A 294 -9.77 25.29 -1.39
CA GLN A 294 -9.19 25.40 -0.04
C GLN A 294 -8.49 26.74 0.18
N GLN A 295 -7.72 27.23 -0.80
CA GLN A 295 -7.08 28.55 -0.70
C GLN A 295 -8.10 29.69 -0.64
N GLN A 296 -9.18 29.60 -1.42
CA GLN A 296 -10.26 30.59 -1.37
C GLN A 296 -10.98 30.56 -0.02
N GLN A 297 -11.22 29.38 0.54
CA GLN A 297 -11.83 29.23 1.86
C GLN A 297 -10.94 29.84 2.96
N GLN A 298 -9.63 29.54 2.97
CA GLN A 298 -8.69 30.15 3.92
C GLN A 298 -8.63 31.68 3.78
N GLN A 299 -8.72 32.22 2.56
CA GLN A 299 -8.80 33.66 2.34
C GLN A 299 -10.11 34.27 2.87
N GLN A 300 -11.23 33.56 2.75
CA GLN A 300 -12.51 33.98 3.31
C GLN A 300 -12.47 33.97 4.84
N GLU A 301 -11.96 32.89 5.45
CA GLU A 301 -11.81 32.76 6.91
C GLU A 301 -10.88 33.86 7.47
N HIS A 302 -9.76 34.12 6.80
CA HIS A 302 -8.85 35.21 7.19
C HIS A 302 -9.53 36.59 7.10
N MET A 303 -10.30 36.86 6.04
CA MET A 303 -11.05 38.11 5.89
C MET A 303 -12.13 38.27 6.98
N GLU A 304 -12.79 37.18 7.36
CA GLU A 304 -13.78 37.19 8.44
C GLU A 304 -13.15 37.53 9.79
N LEU A 305 -12.00 36.92 10.12
CA LEU A 305 -11.24 37.21 11.34
C LEU A 305 -10.78 38.68 11.40
N GLU A 306 -10.35 39.24 10.26
CA GLU A 306 -9.96 40.66 10.18
C GLU A 306 -11.15 41.59 10.46
N LEU A 307 -12.33 41.27 9.92
CA LEU A 307 -13.57 42.02 10.18
C LEU A 307 -14.03 41.90 11.64
N GLU A 308 -13.86 40.73 12.27
CA GLU A 308 -14.16 40.55 13.70
C GLU A 308 -13.22 41.35 14.58
N LEU A 309 -11.93 41.39 14.24
CA LEU A 309 -10.94 42.20 14.95
C LEU A 309 -11.27 43.69 14.86
N GLU A 310 -11.62 44.19 13.66
CA GLU A 310 -12.03 45.58 13.45
C GLU A 310 -13.30 45.92 14.27
N LYS A 311 -14.30 45.03 14.28
CA LYS A 311 -15.50 45.20 15.12
C LYS A 311 -15.17 45.25 16.61
N GLY A 312 -14.25 44.41 17.08
CA GLY A 312 -13.79 44.41 18.47
C GLY A 312 -13.10 45.71 18.87
N GLN A 313 -12.28 46.28 17.97
CA GLN A 313 -11.63 47.58 18.19
C GLN A 313 -12.67 48.70 18.30
N LEU A 314 -13.64 48.77 17.38
CA LEU A 314 -14.69 49.79 17.39
C LEU A 314 -15.59 49.71 18.64
N GLN A 315 -15.88 48.51 19.14
CA GLN A 315 -16.64 48.35 20.38
C GLN A 315 -15.86 48.86 21.59
N THR A 316 -14.55 48.60 21.63
CA THR A 316 -13.66 49.07 22.70
C THR A 316 -13.60 50.60 22.72
N GLU A 317 -13.43 51.24 21.56
CA GLU A 317 -13.42 52.70 21.44
C GLU A 317 -14.75 53.35 21.88
N GLN A 318 -15.89 52.75 21.52
CA GLN A 318 -17.21 53.23 21.95
C GLN A 318 -17.40 53.11 23.47
N GLN A 319 -16.90 52.04 24.08
CA GLN A 319 -16.98 51.84 25.52
C GLN A 319 -16.12 52.85 26.30
N GLU A 320 -14.97 53.23 25.76
CA GLU A 320 -14.10 54.27 26.34
C GLU A 320 -14.73 55.67 26.25
N GLN A 321 -15.39 56.00 25.13
CA GLN A 321 -16.08 57.29 24.97
C GLN A 321 -17.31 57.43 25.87
N GLY A 322 -18.00 56.33 26.19
CA GLY A 322 -19.16 56.35 27.09
C GLY A 322 -18.84 56.59 28.57
N GLN A 323 -17.56 56.54 28.98
CA GLN A 323 -17.12 56.72 30.37
C GLN A 323 -16.57 58.12 30.68
N GLN A 324 -16.40 58.98 29.67
CA GLN A 324 -15.96 60.38 29.82
C GLN A 324 -17.16 61.32 29.98
#